data_AF-A0A5N5INC5-F1
#
_entry.id   AF-A0A5N5INC5-F1
#
_cell.length_a   1.000
_cell.length_b   1.000
_cell.length_c   1.000
_cell.angle_alpha   90.00
_cell.angle_beta   90.00
_cell.angle_gamma   90.00
#
_symmetry.space_group_name_H-M   'P 1'
#
loop_
_entity.id
_entity.type
_entity.pdbx_description
1 polymer ?
#
loop_
_entity_poly.entity_id
_entity_poly.type
_entity_poly.pdbx_seq_one_letter_code
_entity_poly.pdbx_strand_id
1 'polypeptide(L)'
;MTDVREPLDIAPGITVMDSLKRVLRLPFVCSKRFLTSKVDKCVIGLVAQQQTVGPLQFPLSIVAVIAQTFTDVTGGACAIGEQPIKAKLDGEGAAMYDAATSLSVAMIELVLQLIGIAIDGGKDSLSMAAHVAGEVVKAPGNLVMSVYCTSLDIEDVLI
;
A
#
# COMPACT_ATOMS: atom_id res chain seq x y z
N MET A 1 22.06 -11.19 -18.47
CA MET A 1 21.76 -9.76 -18.67
C MET A 1 22.34 -9.02 -17.49
N THR A 2 23.37 -8.21 -17.70
CA THR A 2 24.01 -7.39 -16.67
C THR A 2 23.06 -6.24 -16.34
N ASP A 3 22.38 -6.32 -15.20
CA ASP A 3 21.49 -5.29 -14.65
C ASP A 3 22.35 -4.09 -14.18
N VAL A 4 22.87 -3.32 -15.15
CA VAL A 4 23.58 -2.07 -14.87
C VAL A 4 22.52 -1.01 -14.63
N ARG A 5 22.05 -0.95 -13.38
CA ARG A 5 21.22 0.16 -12.91
C ARG A 5 22.08 1.41 -12.80
N GLU A 6 21.51 2.55 -13.15
CA GLU A 6 22.19 3.84 -12.97
C GLU A 6 22.64 4.01 -11.51
N PRO A 7 23.85 4.57 -11.26
CA PRO A 7 24.33 4.83 -9.91
C PRO A 7 23.34 5.68 -9.13
N LEU A 8 23.10 5.33 -7.86
CA LEU A 8 22.25 6.12 -6.97
C LEU A 8 22.84 7.52 -6.80
N ASP A 9 22.18 8.52 -7.39
CA ASP A 9 22.55 9.93 -7.27
C ASP A 9 22.12 10.47 -5.90
N ILE A 10 23.10 10.69 -5.03
CA ILE A 10 22.89 11.26 -3.69
C ILE A 10 23.42 12.68 -3.71
N ALA A 11 22.63 13.61 -3.17
CA ALA A 11 23.01 15.01 -3.12
C ALA A 11 24.43 15.21 -2.56
N PRO A 12 25.22 16.12 -3.15
CA PRO A 12 26.63 16.29 -2.82
C PRO A 12 26.80 16.62 -1.33
N GLY A 13 27.75 15.93 -0.68
CA GLY A 13 28.03 16.09 0.75
C GLY A 13 27.15 15.27 1.69
N ILE A 14 26.26 14.41 1.17
CA ILE A 14 25.45 13.47 1.98
C ILE A 14 25.98 12.05 1.80
N THR A 15 26.20 11.33 2.91
CA THR A 15 26.56 9.92 2.85
C THR A 15 25.33 9.02 2.73
N VAL A 16 25.50 7.80 2.20
CA VAL A 16 24.45 6.77 2.19
C VAL A 16 23.87 6.53 3.59
N MET A 17 24.72 6.54 4.61
CA MET A 17 24.31 6.34 6.00
C MET A 17 23.46 7.49 6.54
N ASP A 18 23.73 8.72 6.11
CA ASP A 18 22.90 9.88 6.48
C ASP A 18 21.53 9.82 5.80
N SER A 19 21.49 9.43 4.52
CA SER A 19 20.25 9.19 3.80
C SER A 19 19.43 8.08 4.45
N LEU A 20 20.04 6.94 4.80
CA LEU A 20 19.36 5.83 5.47
C LEU A 20 18.76 6.25 6.82
N LYS A 21 19.51 7.00 7.64
CA LYS A 21 19.02 7.55 8.91
C LYS A 21 17.81 8.47 8.72
N ARG A 22 17.79 9.26 7.64
CA ARG A 22 16.64 10.13 7.30
C ARG A 22 15.44 9.30 6.87
N VAL A 23 15.65 8.36 5.95
CA VAL A 23 14.59 7.48 5.41
C VAL A 23 13.91 6.70 6.52
N LEU A 24 14.67 6.04 7.41
CA LEU A 24 14.10 5.24 8.50
C LEU A 24 13.38 6.08 9.58
N ARG A 25 13.58 7.40 9.60
CA ARG A 25 12.87 8.34 10.50
C ARG A 25 11.58 8.90 9.89
N LEU A 26 11.39 8.81 8.58
CA LEU A 26 10.17 9.28 7.94
C LEU A 26 8.99 8.44 8.44
N PRO A 27 7.89 9.05 8.94
CA PRO A 27 6.71 8.31 9.38
C PRO A 27 6.13 7.35 8.34
N PHE A 28 6.29 7.68 7.06
CA PHE A 28 5.88 6.83 5.93
C PHE A 28 6.67 5.50 5.89
N VAL A 29 7.93 5.50 6.32
CA VAL A 29 8.84 4.34 6.22
C VAL A 29 9.08 3.67 7.56
N CYS A 30 9.17 4.43 8.66
CA CYS A 30 9.51 3.95 9.99
C CYS A 30 8.54 2.86 10.49
N SER A 31 8.86 2.23 11.62
CA SER A 31 8.02 1.20 12.21
C SER A 31 6.62 1.74 12.57
N LYS A 32 5.57 1.03 12.12
CA LYS A 32 4.17 1.36 12.42
C LYS A 32 3.69 0.68 13.71
N ARG A 33 4.61 0.34 14.64
CA ARG A 33 4.25 -0.28 15.92
C ARG A 33 3.25 0.57 16.72
N PHE A 34 3.38 1.90 16.66
CA PHE A 34 2.48 2.82 17.36
C PHE A 34 1.02 2.78 16.87
N LEU A 35 0.78 2.31 15.63
CA LEU A 35 -0.57 2.08 15.10
C LEU A 35 -1.00 0.64 15.39
N THR A 36 -0.15 -0.32 15.03
CA THR A 36 -0.46 -1.76 15.07
C THR A 36 -0.57 -2.35 16.48
N SER A 37 -0.08 -1.67 17.51
CA SER A 37 -0.21 -2.11 18.91
C SER A 37 -1.42 -1.53 19.64
N LYS A 38 -2.17 -0.62 19.02
CA LYS A 38 -3.34 0.04 19.62
C LYS A 38 -4.66 -0.58 19.21
N VAL A 39 -4.61 -1.54 18.29
CA VAL A 39 -5.78 -2.21 17.73
C VAL A 39 -5.79 -3.65 18.22
N ASP A 40 -6.98 -4.18 18.44
CA ASP A 40 -7.16 -5.62 18.57
C ASP A 40 -6.83 -6.31 17.23
N LYS A 41 -6.19 -7.48 17.30
CA LYS A 41 -5.75 -8.25 16.12
C LYS A 41 -6.14 -9.72 16.17
N CYS A 42 -6.99 -10.14 17.10
CA CYS A 42 -7.31 -11.55 17.29
C CYS A 42 -8.70 -11.84 17.84
N VAL A 43 -9.55 -10.84 18.11
CA VAL A 43 -10.84 -10.98 18.79
C VAL A 43 -11.77 -12.03 18.18
N ILE A 44 -11.71 -12.24 16.86
CA ILE A 44 -12.55 -13.22 16.15
C ILE A 44 -11.98 -14.65 16.12
N GLY A 45 -10.71 -14.85 16.48
CA GLY A 45 -10.02 -16.15 16.40
C GLY A 45 -9.74 -16.66 14.97
N LEU A 46 -10.09 -15.88 13.95
CA LEU A 46 -9.95 -16.23 12.52
C LEU A 46 -8.87 -15.41 11.80
N VAL A 47 -8.07 -14.62 12.53
CA VAL A 47 -6.98 -13.84 11.92
C VAL A 47 -5.79 -14.76 11.67
N ALA A 48 -5.57 -15.16 10.42
CA ALA A 48 -4.47 -16.03 10.02
C ALA A 48 -3.15 -15.25 9.87
N GLN A 49 -3.22 -14.05 9.27
CA GLN A 49 -2.07 -13.15 9.14
C GLN A 49 -2.43 -11.74 9.59
N GLN A 50 -1.70 -11.23 10.56
CA GLN A 50 -1.82 -9.87 11.09
C GLN A 50 -0.64 -8.98 10.62
N GLN A 51 -0.69 -7.68 10.93
CA GLN A 51 0.36 -6.73 10.53
C GLN A 51 1.73 -7.06 11.15
N THR A 52 1.74 -7.64 12.36
CA THR A 52 2.96 -7.98 13.11
C THR A 52 3.35 -9.45 12.95
N VAL A 53 4.54 -9.70 12.42
CA VAL A 53 4.99 -11.03 11.98
C VAL A 53 6.25 -11.49 12.71
N GLY A 54 6.43 -12.82 12.73
CA GLY A 54 7.58 -13.50 13.32
C GLY A 54 7.64 -13.45 14.86
N PRO A 55 8.66 -14.10 15.46
CA PRO A 55 8.79 -14.20 16.92
C PRO A 55 8.91 -12.85 17.63
N LEU A 56 9.45 -11.85 16.92
CA LEU A 56 9.68 -10.50 17.46
C LEU A 56 8.52 -9.54 17.21
N GLN A 57 7.45 -9.99 16.53
CA GLN A 57 6.24 -9.20 16.27
C GLN A 57 6.58 -7.85 15.60
N PHE A 58 7.30 -7.91 14.48
CA PHE A 58 7.64 -6.73 13.68
C PHE A 58 6.51 -6.37 12.71
N PRO A 59 6.12 -5.08 12.60
CA PRO A 59 5.02 -4.65 11.74
C PRO A 59 5.46 -4.59 10.26
N LEU A 60 5.65 -5.75 9.65
CA LEU A 60 6.21 -5.90 8.30
C LEU A 60 5.32 -6.69 7.34
N SER A 61 4.18 -7.22 7.80
CA SER A 61 3.26 -7.91 6.88
C SER A 61 2.76 -6.96 5.79
N ILE A 62 2.78 -7.45 4.55
CA ILE A 62 2.25 -6.73 3.38
C ILE A 62 0.80 -7.07 3.08
N VAL A 63 0.26 -8.11 3.73
CA VAL A 63 -1.08 -8.64 3.52
C VAL A 63 -1.74 -8.96 4.86
N ALA A 64 -3.06 -8.81 4.93
CA ALA A 64 -3.88 -9.33 6.01
C ALA A 64 -4.65 -10.54 5.48
N VAL A 65 -4.70 -11.63 6.25
CA VAL A 65 -5.40 -12.87 5.87
C VAL A 65 -6.31 -13.31 7.00
N ILE A 66 -7.55 -13.64 6.65
CA ILE A 66 -8.62 -14.01 7.58
C ILE A 66 -9.25 -15.32 7.10
N ALA A 67 -9.39 -16.28 8.00
CA ALA A 67 -10.12 -17.53 7.74
C ALA A 67 -11.63 -17.28 7.63
N GLN A 68 -12.31 -18.06 6.80
CA GLN A 68 -13.78 -17.99 6.69
C GLN A 68 -14.47 -18.76 7.82
N THR A 69 -13.87 -19.86 8.28
CA THR A 69 -14.41 -20.75 9.31
C THR A 69 -13.30 -21.16 10.27
N PHE A 70 -13.66 -21.77 11.40
CA PHE A 70 -12.68 -22.28 12.40
C PHE A 70 -12.05 -23.62 12.00
N THR A 71 -12.55 -24.26 10.96
CA THR A 71 -12.21 -25.65 10.60
C THR A 71 -11.58 -25.78 9.23
N ASP A 72 -11.85 -24.85 8.32
CA ASP A 72 -11.36 -24.88 6.95
C ASP A 72 -10.20 -23.90 6.77
N VAL A 73 -9.38 -24.18 5.77
CA VAL A 73 -8.20 -23.39 5.41
C VAL A 73 -8.51 -22.30 4.38
N THR A 74 -9.77 -22.12 3.98
CA THR A 74 -10.15 -21.07 3.03
C THR A 74 -10.40 -19.75 3.74
N GLY A 75 -10.15 -18.64 3.04
CA GLY A 75 -10.08 -17.32 3.65
C GLY A 75 -10.32 -16.17 2.69
N GLY A 76 -10.09 -14.97 3.20
CA GLY A 76 -9.93 -13.75 2.44
C GLY A 76 -8.57 -13.12 2.72
N ALA A 77 -7.97 -12.53 1.70
CA ALA A 77 -6.76 -11.73 1.83
C ALA A 77 -7.06 -10.27 1.42
N CYS A 78 -6.39 -9.31 2.05
CA CYS A 78 -6.50 -7.89 1.73
C CYS A 78 -5.14 -7.19 1.78
N ALA A 79 -4.92 -6.28 0.84
CA ALA A 79 -3.74 -5.41 0.80
C ALA A 79 -4.12 -3.99 0.35
N ILE A 80 -3.28 -3.02 0.67
CA ILE A 80 -3.49 -1.60 0.37
C ILE A 80 -2.25 -1.04 -0.32
N GLY A 81 -2.46 -0.25 -1.38
CA GLY A 81 -1.41 0.48 -2.09
C GLY A 81 -1.76 1.95 -2.28
N GLU A 82 -0.78 2.84 -2.03
CA GLU A 82 -0.85 4.27 -2.32
C GLU A 82 0.55 4.85 -2.57
N GLN A 83 0.66 5.93 -3.38
CA GLN A 83 1.91 6.71 -3.55
C GLN A 83 1.63 8.21 -3.83
N PRO A 84 1.17 8.97 -2.83
CA PRO A 84 0.76 10.38 -3.02
C PRO A 84 1.90 11.33 -3.42
N ILE A 85 3.14 11.04 -3.02
CA ILE A 85 4.26 11.97 -3.25
C ILE A 85 4.60 12.12 -4.74
N LYS A 86 4.35 11.07 -5.54
CA LYS A 86 4.59 11.09 -6.99
C LYS A 86 3.76 12.16 -7.68
N ALA A 87 2.52 12.36 -7.23
CA ALA A 87 1.61 13.37 -7.78
C ALA A 87 2.11 14.83 -7.68
N LYS A 88 3.20 15.09 -6.95
CA LYS A 88 3.83 16.41 -6.87
C LYS A 88 4.87 16.68 -7.97
N LEU A 89 5.31 15.67 -8.73
CA LEU A 89 6.25 15.91 -9.82
C LEU A 89 5.51 16.47 -11.05
N ASP A 90 6.23 17.21 -11.87
CA ASP A 90 5.67 17.81 -13.08
C ASP A 90 5.16 16.71 -14.02
N GLY A 91 3.89 16.83 -14.45
CA GLY A 91 3.24 15.85 -15.31
C GLY A 91 2.62 14.63 -14.59
N GLU A 92 2.96 14.36 -13.33
CA GLU A 92 2.45 13.18 -12.61
C GLU A 92 0.96 13.25 -12.29
N GLY A 93 0.36 14.45 -12.23
CA GLY A 93 -1.10 14.58 -12.17
C GLY A 93 -1.79 14.01 -13.41
N ALA A 94 -1.21 14.22 -14.60
CA ALA A 94 -1.69 13.63 -15.85
C ALA A 94 -1.34 12.14 -15.92
N ALA A 95 -0.12 11.75 -15.52
CA ALA A 95 0.28 10.35 -15.45
C ALA A 95 -0.58 9.53 -14.47
N MET A 96 -1.08 10.13 -13.39
CA MET A 96 -2.01 9.49 -12.45
C MET A 96 -3.41 9.33 -13.05
N TYR A 97 -3.88 10.31 -13.82
CA TYR A 97 -5.11 10.19 -14.60
C TYR A 97 -4.99 9.10 -15.67
N ASP A 98 -3.85 9.05 -16.38
CA ASP A 98 -3.55 8.03 -17.38
C ASP A 98 -3.35 6.66 -16.74
N ALA A 99 -2.74 6.58 -15.55
CA ALA A 99 -2.61 5.35 -14.77
C ALA A 99 -3.98 4.85 -14.31
N ALA A 100 -4.86 5.74 -13.84
CA ALA A 100 -6.22 5.38 -13.45
C ALA A 100 -7.06 4.94 -14.67
N THR A 101 -6.90 5.63 -15.81
CA THR A 101 -7.59 5.32 -17.07
C THR A 101 -7.08 4.00 -17.65
N SER A 102 -5.76 3.81 -17.71
CA SER A 102 -5.12 2.57 -18.17
C SER A 102 -5.40 1.40 -17.22
N LEU A 103 -5.46 1.63 -15.91
CA LEU A 103 -5.96 0.64 -14.96
C LEU A 103 -7.41 0.28 -15.30
N SER A 104 -8.30 1.25 -15.56
CA SER A 104 -9.68 0.96 -15.94
C SER A 104 -9.79 0.16 -17.26
N VAL A 105 -8.97 0.49 -18.26
CA VAL A 105 -8.92 -0.19 -19.57
C VAL A 105 -8.34 -1.59 -19.42
N ALA A 106 -7.21 -1.73 -18.72
CA ALA A 106 -6.59 -3.01 -18.41
C ALA A 106 -7.55 -3.89 -17.61
N MET A 107 -8.36 -3.34 -16.71
CA MET A 107 -9.38 -4.09 -15.97
C MET A 107 -10.53 -4.57 -16.87
N ILE A 108 -10.99 -3.76 -17.82
CA ILE A 108 -12.00 -4.18 -18.80
C ILE A 108 -11.46 -5.33 -19.66
N GLU A 109 -10.20 -5.27 -20.07
CA GLU A 109 -9.56 -6.34 -20.87
C GLU A 109 -9.21 -7.59 -20.03
N LEU A 110 -8.72 -7.44 -18.78
CA LEU A 110 -8.36 -8.55 -17.88
C LEU A 110 -9.57 -9.28 -17.28
N VAL A 111 -10.72 -8.60 -17.12
CA VAL A 111 -12.00 -9.22 -16.73
C VAL A 111 -12.53 -10.12 -17.85
N LEU A 112 -12.26 -9.80 -19.11
CA LEU A 112 -12.73 -10.58 -20.25
C LEU A 112 -11.79 -11.74 -20.63
N GLN A 113 -10.49 -11.68 -20.29
CA GLN A 113 -9.54 -12.65 -20.87
C GLN A 113 -8.70 -13.52 -19.94
N LEU A 114 -8.46 -13.28 -18.64
CA LEU A 114 -7.67 -14.25 -17.84
C LEU A 114 -7.79 -14.23 -16.30
N ILE A 115 -8.09 -13.12 -15.61
CA ILE A 115 -7.93 -13.05 -14.12
C ILE A 115 -9.17 -12.53 -13.37
N GLY A 116 -10.09 -11.79 -13.99
CA GLY A 116 -11.40 -11.48 -13.36
C GLY A 116 -11.36 -10.53 -12.16
N ILE A 117 -10.57 -9.45 -12.21
CA ILE A 117 -10.51 -8.44 -11.13
C ILE A 117 -11.54 -7.34 -11.38
N ALA A 118 -12.53 -7.20 -10.50
CA ALA A 118 -13.56 -6.16 -10.56
C ALA A 118 -13.31 -5.03 -9.54
N ILE A 119 -13.67 -3.78 -9.90
CA ILE A 119 -13.90 -2.70 -8.93
C ILE A 119 -15.39 -2.72 -8.59
N ASP A 120 -15.73 -3.18 -7.39
CA ASP A 120 -17.11 -3.27 -6.93
C ASP A 120 -17.54 -2.03 -6.12
N GLY A 121 -16.59 -1.17 -5.74
CA GLY A 121 -16.86 0.04 -4.97
C GLY A 121 -15.72 1.05 -4.99
N GLY A 122 -16.02 2.27 -4.55
CA GLY A 122 -15.06 3.35 -4.44
C GLY A 122 -15.67 4.60 -3.83
N LYS A 123 -14.81 5.53 -3.41
CA LYS A 123 -15.21 6.85 -2.88
C LYS A 123 -14.24 7.91 -3.37
N ASP A 124 -14.75 9.08 -3.73
CA ASP A 124 -13.95 10.25 -4.05
C ASP A 124 -13.94 11.29 -2.91
N SER A 125 -12.94 12.16 -2.93
CA SER A 125 -12.88 13.35 -2.08
C SER A 125 -12.20 14.48 -2.84
N LEU A 126 -13.00 15.45 -3.29
CA LEU A 126 -12.55 16.48 -4.24
C LEU A 126 -12.08 17.78 -3.57
N SER A 127 -12.36 17.96 -2.28
CA SER A 127 -12.11 19.20 -1.53
C SER A 127 -10.92 19.10 -0.57
N MET A 128 -9.90 18.29 -0.90
CA MET A 128 -8.72 18.05 -0.05
C MET A 128 -7.75 19.24 -0.04
N ALA A 129 -8.21 20.38 0.49
CA ALA A 129 -7.45 21.60 0.68
C ALA A 129 -7.84 22.27 2.00
N ALA A 130 -6.88 22.97 2.60
CA ALA A 130 -7.09 23.76 3.82
C ALA A 130 -6.55 25.17 3.66
N HIS A 131 -7.24 26.15 4.22
CA HIS A 131 -6.76 27.52 4.33
C HIS A 131 -6.00 27.70 5.63
N VAL A 132 -4.72 28.06 5.57
CA VAL A 132 -3.88 28.26 6.75
C VAL A 132 -3.05 29.53 6.54
N ALA A 133 -3.09 30.46 7.49
CA ALA A 133 -2.32 31.71 7.46
C ALA A 133 -2.47 32.55 6.16
N GLY A 134 -3.65 32.52 5.52
CA GLY A 134 -3.91 33.25 4.28
C GLY A 134 -3.54 32.49 2.99
N GLU A 135 -2.97 31.29 3.11
CA GLU A 135 -2.60 30.44 1.98
C GLU A 135 -3.51 29.22 1.85
N VAL A 136 -3.64 28.71 0.63
CA VAL A 136 -4.35 27.44 0.35
C VAL A 136 -3.35 26.31 0.23
N VAL A 137 -3.35 25.41 1.21
CA VAL A 137 -2.54 24.19 1.19
C VAL A 137 -3.37 23.07 0.60
N LYS A 138 -2.97 22.55 -0.56
CA LYS A 138 -3.63 21.42 -1.23
C LYS A 138 -2.91 20.11 -0.93
N ALA A 139 -3.67 19.06 -0.66
CA ALA A 139 -3.13 17.71 -0.66
C ALA A 139 -2.64 17.37 -2.09
N PRO A 140 -1.53 16.62 -2.23
CA PRO A 140 -1.22 16.01 -3.52
C PRO A 140 -2.35 15.08 -3.98
N GLY A 141 -2.47 14.90 -5.30
CA GLY A 141 -3.34 13.86 -5.84
C GLY A 141 -2.98 12.50 -5.24
N ASN A 142 -3.98 11.76 -4.78
CA ASN A 142 -3.75 10.44 -4.21
C ASN A 142 -4.81 9.45 -4.71
N LEU A 143 -4.34 8.31 -5.20
CA LEU A 143 -5.15 7.14 -5.48
C LEU A 143 -4.77 6.08 -4.44
N VAL A 144 -5.75 5.69 -3.63
CA VAL A 144 -5.61 4.58 -2.68
C VAL A 144 -6.40 3.40 -3.24
N MET A 145 -5.71 2.28 -3.45
CA MET A 145 -6.33 1.03 -3.87
C MET A 145 -6.34 0.06 -2.71
N SER A 146 -7.53 -0.45 -2.36
CA SER A 146 -7.68 -1.59 -1.47
C SER A 146 -8.08 -2.79 -2.32
N VAL A 147 -7.29 -3.85 -2.27
CA VAL A 147 -7.57 -5.08 -3.02
C VAL A 147 -7.90 -6.18 -2.03
N TYR A 148 -8.86 -7.02 -2.41
CA TYR A 148 -9.22 -8.20 -1.63
C TYR A 148 -9.49 -9.37 -2.57
N CYS A 149 -9.19 -10.58 -2.11
CA CYS A 149 -9.43 -11.80 -2.85
C CYS A 149 -9.76 -12.96 -1.91
N THR A 150 -10.36 -14.01 -2.46
CA THR A 150 -10.50 -15.30 -1.76
C THR A 150 -9.14 -15.99 -1.71
N SER A 151 -8.75 -16.47 -0.53
CA SER A 151 -7.62 -17.39 -0.37
C SER A 151 -8.14 -18.82 -0.32
N LEU A 152 -7.55 -19.70 -1.13
CA LEU A 152 -7.86 -21.14 -1.10
C LEU A 152 -7.12 -21.86 0.03
N ASP A 153 -6.03 -21.26 0.51
CA ASP A 153 -5.23 -21.76 1.61
C ASP A 153 -4.68 -20.56 2.40
N ILE A 154 -5.06 -20.45 3.68
CA ILE A 154 -4.59 -19.39 4.59
C ILE A 154 -3.27 -19.74 5.27
N GLU A 155 -2.79 -20.98 5.13
CA GLU A 155 -1.53 -21.45 5.71
C GLU A 155 -0.34 -21.14 4.79
N ASP A 156 -0.56 -20.99 3.49
CA ASP A 156 0.46 -20.63 2.50
C ASP A 156 0.71 -19.11 2.41
N VAL A 157 0.94 -18.48 3.56
CA VAL A 157 1.26 -17.05 3.66
C VAL A 157 2.74 -16.88 4.01
N LEU A 158 3.51 -16.37 3.06
CA LEU A 158 4.93 -16.07 3.26
C LEU A 158 5.09 -14.81 4.13
N ILE A 159 6.00 -14.90 5.11
CA ILE A 159 6.42 -13.80 5.99
C ILE A 159 7.64 -13.08 5.40
#